data_AF-A0A963WBI2-F1
#
_entry.id   AF-A0A963WBI2-F1
#
_cell.length_a   1.000
_cell.length_b   1.000
_cell.length_c   1.000
_cell.angle_alpha   90.00
_cell.angle_beta   90.00
_cell.angle_gamma   90.00
#
_symmetry.space_group_name_H-M   'P 1'
#
loop_
_entity.id
_entity.type
_entity.pdbx_description
1 polymer ?
#
loop_
_entity_poly.entity_id
_entity_poly.type
_entity_poly.pdbx_seq_one_letter_code
_entity_poly.pdbx_strand_id
1 'polypeptide(L)'
;MATQARRERRGRPTQAEAAEKRQGIVDAATALFLSSGYREVSVRRIADAADVSTRTVFNLFEDKASLFIACLDSISPGVDSPLLT
;
A
#
# COMPACT_ATOMS: atom_id res chain seq x y z
N MET A 1 -25.37 -15.40 -10.27
CA MET A 1 -24.91 -14.02 -10.07
C MET A 1 -23.42 -13.97 -10.39
N ALA A 2 -23.04 -13.26 -11.46
CA ALA A 2 -21.67 -13.00 -11.86
C ALA A 2 -20.97 -12.17 -10.76
N THR A 3 -19.67 -12.24 -10.50
CA THR A 3 -18.57 -12.09 -11.46
C THR A 3 -17.28 -12.46 -10.75
N GLN A 4 -16.45 -13.34 -11.32
CA GLN A 4 -15.02 -13.06 -11.35
C GLN A 4 -14.37 -13.73 -12.54
N ALA A 5 -14.15 -12.87 -13.55
CA ALA A 5 -13.47 -13.20 -14.78
C ALA A 5 -12.04 -13.65 -14.47
N ARG A 6 -11.73 -14.88 -14.90
CA ARG A 6 -10.56 -15.23 -15.73
C ARG A 6 -9.55 -14.08 -15.88
N ARG A 7 -8.57 -13.96 -14.96
CA ARG A 7 -7.32 -13.25 -15.26
C ARG A 7 -6.30 -14.26 -15.77
N GLU A 8 -6.43 -14.52 -17.07
CA GLU A 8 -5.35 -15.00 -17.91
C GLU A 8 -4.15 -14.07 -17.86
N ARG A 9 -2.99 -14.65 -18.20
CA ARG A 9 -1.66 -14.07 -18.39
C ARG A 9 -0.84 -13.93 -17.11
N ARG A 10 -0.34 -15.08 -16.66
CA ARG A 10 0.79 -15.21 -15.74
C ARG A 10 2.10 -14.83 -16.46
N GLY A 11 2.19 -13.59 -16.93
CA GLY A 11 3.46 -12.95 -17.24
C GLY A 11 4.01 -12.28 -15.98
N ARG A 12 5.31 -11.96 -15.94
CA ARG A 12 5.87 -11.06 -14.92
C ARG A 12 5.01 -9.78 -14.94
N PRO A 13 4.45 -9.34 -13.79
CA PRO A 13 3.66 -8.11 -13.77
C PRO A 13 4.50 -6.99 -14.37
N THR A 14 3.86 -6.17 -15.21
CA THR A 14 4.50 -4.98 -15.75
C THR A 14 4.86 -4.04 -14.59
N GLN A 15 5.86 -3.18 -14.79
CA GLN A 15 6.23 -2.20 -13.76
C GLN A 15 5.04 -1.30 -13.38
N ALA A 16 4.18 -0.98 -14.35
CA ALA A 16 2.96 -0.21 -14.14
C ALA A 16 1.98 -0.93 -13.19
N GLU A 17 1.68 -2.21 -13.42
CA GLU A 17 0.79 -2.99 -12.53
C GLU A 17 1.36 -3.14 -11.11
N ALA A 18 2.69 -3.22 -10.97
CA ALA A 18 3.34 -3.26 -9.67
C ALA A 18 3.22 -1.90 -8.94
N ALA A 19 3.38 -0.79 -9.67
CA ALA A 19 3.23 0.55 -9.14
C ALA A 19 1.77 0.84 -8.72
N GLU A 20 0.78 0.43 -9.52
CA GLU A 20 -0.64 0.56 -9.19
C GLU A 20 -0.99 -0.20 -7.90
N LYS A 21 -0.52 -1.45 -7.76
CA LYS A 21 -0.72 -2.23 -6.53
C LYS A 21 -0.04 -1.58 -5.33
N ARG A 22 1.17 -1.06 -5.51
CA ARG A 22 1.87 -0.32 -4.45
C ARG A 22 1.06 0.89 -4.01
N GLN A 23 0.54 1.67 -4.95
CA GLN A 23 -0.26 2.85 -4.64
C GLN A 23 -1.55 2.49 -3.90
N GLY A 24 -2.28 1.46 -4.37
CA GLY A 24 -3.52 1.01 -3.70
C GLY A 24 -3.28 0.54 -2.26
N ILE A 25 -2.15 -0.11 -1.99
CA ILE A 25 -1.76 -0.48 -0.62
C ILE A 25 -1.47 0.76 0.23
N VAL A 26 -0.75 1.74 -0.31
CA VAL A 26 -0.44 3.00 0.39
C VAL A 26 -1.70 3.78 0.71
N ASP A 27 -2.63 3.91 -0.25
CA ASP A 27 -3.88 4.66 -0.04
C ASP A 27 -4.75 4.01 1.04
N ALA A 28 -4.90 2.68 1.01
CA ALA A 28 -5.64 1.93 2.02
C ALA A 28 -4.98 2.02 3.40
N ALA A 29 -3.65 1.91 3.46
CA ALA A 29 -2.87 2.05 4.68
C ALA A 29 -3.02 3.45 5.27
N THR A 30 -2.88 4.50 4.46
CA THR A 30 -3.06 5.91 4.86
C THR A 30 -4.44 6.12 5.48
N ALA A 31 -5.52 5.69 4.81
CA ALA A 31 -6.87 5.85 5.32
C ALA A 31 -7.07 5.14 6.68
N LEU A 32 -6.57 3.91 6.81
CA LEU A 32 -6.67 3.14 8.04
C LEU A 32 -5.84 3.74 9.18
N PHE A 33 -4.61 4.18 8.90
CA PHE A 33 -3.74 4.79 9.91
C PHE A 33 -4.31 6.12 10.41
N LEU A 34 -4.89 6.94 9.52
CA LEU A 34 -5.53 8.19 9.92
C LEU A 34 -6.81 7.95 10.74
N SER A 35 -7.59 6.91 10.43
CA SER A 35 -8.85 6.63 11.12
C SER A 35 -8.68 5.90 12.45
N SER A 36 -7.81 4.89 12.51
CA SER A 36 -7.69 3.98 13.66
C SER A 36 -6.35 4.10 14.40
N GLY A 37 -5.40 4.86 13.87
CA GLY A 37 -4.06 5.02 14.44
C GLY A 37 -3.09 3.88 14.09
N TYR A 38 -1.79 4.16 14.22
CA TYR A 38 -0.75 3.22 13.80
C TYR A 38 -0.81 1.87 14.52
N ARG A 39 -1.06 1.83 15.84
CA ARG A 39 -0.97 0.58 16.62
C ARG A 39 -2.10 -0.42 16.30
N GLU A 40 -3.33 0.07 16.12
CA GLU A 40 -4.54 -0.75 15.90
C GLU A 40 -4.63 -1.36 14.49
N VAL A 41 -3.93 -0.78 13.52
CA VAL A 41 -4.00 -1.23 12.12
C VAL A 41 -2.98 -2.36 11.89
N SER A 42 -3.43 -3.53 11.44
CA SER A 42 -2.53 -4.64 11.07
C SER A 42 -2.26 -4.67 9.56
N VAL A 43 -1.11 -5.23 9.16
CA VAL A 43 -0.78 -5.44 7.73
C VAL A 43 -1.84 -6.29 7.02
N ARG A 44 -2.44 -7.25 7.74
CA ARG A 44 -3.56 -8.04 7.23
C ARG A 44 -4.78 -7.19 6.91
N ARG A 45 -5.18 -6.30 7.83
CA ARG A 45 -6.32 -5.39 7.63
C ARG A 45 -6.09 -4.44 6.45
N ILE A 46 -4.85 -3.99 6.26
CA ILE A 46 -4.47 -3.18 5.09
C ILE A 46 -4.59 -4.00 3.81
N ALA A 47 -4.05 -5.23 3.81
CA ALA A 47 -4.12 -6.11 2.64
C ALA A 47 -5.57 -6.39 2.21
N ASP A 48 -6.44 -6.67 3.20
CA ASP A 48 -7.87 -6.87 2.98
C ASP A 48 -8.53 -5.60 2.41
N ALA A 49 -8.20 -4.42 2.92
CA ALA A 49 -8.74 -3.15 2.43
C ALA A 49 -8.25 -2.77 1.02
N ALA A 50 -7.04 -3.20 0.64
CA ALA A 50 -6.44 -2.96 -0.68
C ALA A 50 -6.76 -4.07 -1.71
N ASP A 51 -7.58 -5.06 -1.36
CA ASP A 51 -7.88 -6.25 -2.19
C ASP A 51 -6.62 -6.99 -2.68
N VAL A 52 -5.64 -7.15 -1.80
CA VAL A 52 -4.40 -7.87 -2.07
C VAL A 52 -4.12 -8.91 -0.99
N SER A 53 -3.24 -9.86 -1.31
CA SER A 53 -2.75 -10.80 -0.29
C SER A 53 -1.76 -10.12 0.66
N THR A 54 -1.72 -10.56 1.91
CA THR A 54 -0.69 -10.12 2.88
C THR A 54 0.73 -10.38 2.34
N ARG A 55 0.93 -11.46 1.58
CA ARG A 55 2.21 -11.74 0.90
C ARG A 55 2.56 -10.67 -0.15
N THR A 56 1.57 -10.14 -0.87
CA THR A 56 1.77 -9.05 -1.83
C THR A 56 2.24 -7.79 -1.12
N VAL A 57 1.68 -7.48 0.05
CA VAL A 57 2.15 -6.35 0.88
C VAL A 57 3.60 -6.57 1.30
N PHE A 58 3.93 -7.74 1.85
CA PHE A 58 5.31 -8.05 2.26
C PHE A 58 6.33 -8.11 1.11
N ASN A 59 5.89 -8.39 -0.12
CA ASN A 59 6.75 -8.32 -1.29
C ASN A 59 7.10 -6.86 -1.69
N LEU A 60 6.26 -5.89 -1.31
CA LEU A 60 6.40 -4.47 -1.66
C LEU A 60 6.94 -3.64 -0.49
N PHE A 61 6.70 -4.07 0.75
CA PHE A 61 7.09 -3.40 1.98
C PHE A 61 7.66 -4.43 2.95
N GLU A 62 8.87 -4.20 3.45
CA GLU A 62 9.57 -5.13 4.33
C GLU A 62 8.82 -5.31 5.66
N ASP A 63 8.24 -4.23 6.16
CA ASP A 63 7.53 -4.20 7.43
C ASP A 63 6.41 -3.14 7.46
N LYS A 64 5.74 -3.04 8.61
CA LYS A 64 4.68 -2.04 8.80
C LYS A 64 5.21 -0.60 8.88
N ALA A 65 6.47 -0.42 9.30
CA ALA A 65 7.09 0.89 9.47
C ALA A 65 7.44 1.52 8.12
N SER A 66 8.03 0.76 7.21
CA SER A 66 8.30 1.13 5.82
C SER A 66 7.02 1.47 5.06
N LEU A 67 5.92 0.73 5.29
CA LEU A 67 4.61 1.09 4.76
C LEU A 67 4.10 2.41 5.34
N PHE A 68 4.27 2.64 6.64
CA PHE A 68 3.88 3.90 7.27
C PHE A 68 4.68 5.09 6.75
N ILE A 69 6.00 4.95 6.55
CA ILE A 69 6.84 5.99 5.92
C ILE A 69 6.31 6.31 4.51
N ALA A 70 6.01 5.30 3.70
CA ALA A 70 5.43 5.52 2.37
C ALA A 70 4.07 6.24 2.40
N CYS A 71 3.27 6.03 3.46
CA CYS A 71 2.04 6.79 3.68
C CYS A 71 2.35 8.27 3.97
N LEU A 72 3.33 8.56 4.82
CA LEU A 72 3.74 9.93 5.13
C LEU A 72 4.24 10.67 3.88
N ASP A 73 5.06 10.01 3.07
CA ASP A 73 5.55 10.56 1.80
C ASP A 73 4.39 10.86 0.83
N SER A 74 3.34 10.05 0.83
CA SER A 74 2.16 10.26 -0.03
C SER A 74 1.29 11.44 0.40
N ILE A 75 1.24 11.75 1.70
CA ILE A 75 0.42 12.84 2.27
C ILE A 75 1.11 14.18 2.08
N SER A 76 2.44 14.18 2.07
CA SER A 76 3.25 15.39 1.92
C SER A 76 4.10 15.34 0.64
N PRO A 77 3.51 15.60 -0.54
CA PRO A 77 4.29 15.87 -1.74
C PRO A 77 5.02 17.22 -1.57
N GLY A 78 6.17 17.23 -0.89
CA GLY A 78 6.96 18.46 -0.70
C GLY A 78 7.81 18.60 0.56
N VAL A 79 8.15 17.53 1.30
CA VAL A 79 9.15 17.63 2.40
C VAL A 79 10.56 17.25 1.95
N ASP A 80 10.92 17.57 0.71
CA ASP A 80 12.29 17.97 0.36
C ASP A 80 12.49 19.45 0.76
N SER A 81 12.18 19.80 2.00
CA SER A 81 12.51 21.11 2.54
C SER A 81 13.79 20.97 3.36
N PRO A 82 14.94 21.50 2.90
CA PRO A 82 16.10 21.69 3.74
C PRO A 82 15.79 22.84 4.71
N LEU A 83 14.97 22.59 5.73
CA LEU A 83 14.61 23.57 6.74
C LEU A 83 14.78 23.01 8.15
N LEU A 84 16.03 22.68 8.48
CA LEU A 84 16.58 22.79 9.82
C LEU A 84 18.06 23.21 9.68
N THR A 85 18.29 24.53 9.61
CA THR A 85 19.55 25.18 10.02
C THR A 85 19.40 25.61 11.47
#